data_AF-A0A9W7A9F5-F1
#
_entry.id   AF-A0A9W7A9F5-F1
#
_cell.length_a   1.000
_cell.length_b   1.000
_cell.length_c   1.000
_cell.angle_alpha   90.00
_cell.angle_beta   90.00
_cell.angle_gamma   90.00
#
_symmetry.space_group_name_H-M   'P 1'
#
loop_
_entity.id
_entity.type
_entity.pdbx_description
1 polymer ?
#
loop_
_entity_poly.entity_id
_entity_poly.type
_entity_poly.pdbx_seq_one_letter_code
_entity_poly.pdbx_strand_id
1 'polypeptide(L)'
;GFHAIVEEVALREADGEYELLRACPTDLEFDGDSKGFEGAVGFAAQDDGEIYMLGLCEGNHCKEGKKGKERGNGRVVVMKRNQGGEEGDCSWETIETLELPKTADFQDYSAISVSSSGKVAVTSQEDSMMWVGHLSGIVDEDTITSANDLEFQGDGELFNFPRDENGCKHVFCNIEGVHWIGEDQIVAVSDKMKSNGKQPNECFSNDQSIHVFVLP
;
A
#
# COMPACT_ATOMS: atom_id res chain seq x y z
N GLY A 1 -18.31 -9.81 6.88
CA GLY A 1 -17.73 -8.47 6.74
C GLY A 1 -17.89 -8.00 5.32
N PHE A 2 -17.08 -7.06 4.88
CA PHE A 2 -16.99 -6.66 3.48
C PHE A 2 -15.75 -7.29 2.86
N HIS A 3 -15.89 -7.93 1.70
CA HIS A 3 -14.76 -8.44 0.93
C HIS A 3 -14.23 -7.31 0.04
N ALA A 4 -12.91 -7.19 -0.09
CA ALA A 4 -12.37 -6.40 -1.19
C ALA A 4 -12.72 -7.08 -2.52
N ILE A 5 -12.97 -6.27 -3.54
CA ILE A 5 -13.22 -6.74 -4.90
C ILE A 5 -12.04 -6.31 -5.76
N VAL A 6 -11.43 -7.26 -6.46
CA VAL A 6 -10.44 -6.97 -7.50
C VAL A 6 -11.18 -6.94 -8.84
N GLU A 7 -11.23 -5.76 -9.46
CA GLU A 7 -11.89 -5.54 -10.74
C GLU A 7 -10.86 -5.53 -11.88
N GLU A 8 -11.08 -6.39 -12.87
CA GLU A 8 -10.36 -6.42 -14.13
C GLU A 8 -11.19 -5.65 -15.16
N VAL A 9 -10.65 -4.53 -15.63
CA VAL A 9 -11.35 -3.60 -16.53
C VAL A 9 -10.54 -3.44 -17.80
N ALA A 10 -11.17 -3.65 -18.96
CA ALA A 10 -10.55 -3.45 -20.27
C ALA A 10 -11.06 -2.18 -20.94
N LEU A 11 -10.15 -1.47 -21.62
CA LEU A 11 -10.50 -0.38 -22.52
C LEU A 11 -10.89 -0.97 -23.88
N ARG A 12 -12.13 -0.75 -24.32
CA ARG A 12 -12.60 -1.18 -25.63
C ARG A 12 -12.06 -0.24 -26.70
N GLU A 13 -11.17 -0.74 -27.57
CA GLU A 13 -10.54 0.08 -28.62
C GLU A 13 -11.55 0.74 -29.58
N ALA A 14 -12.72 0.12 -29.77
CA ALA A 14 -13.70 0.56 -30.76
C ALA A 14 -14.34 1.91 -30.43
N ASP A 15 -14.57 2.20 -29.14
CA ASP A 15 -15.27 3.39 -28.67
C ASP A 15 -14.59 4.09 -27.50
N GLY A 16 -13.49 3.53 -26.98
CA GLY A 16 -12.75 4.10 -25.84
C GLY A 16 -13.50 3.96 -24.51
N GLU A 17 -14.54 3.13 -24.45
CA GLU A 17 -15.30 2.86 -23.24
C GLU A 17 -14.67 1.71 -22.46
N TYR A 18 -14.85 1.73 -21.14
CA TYR A 18 -14.38 0.64 -20.27
C TYR A 18 -15.42 -0.48 -20.17
N GLU A 19 -14.95 -1.71 -20.16
CA GLU A 19 -15.74 -2.92 -19.94
C GLU A 19 -15.19 -3.64 -18.71
N LEU A 20 -16.07 -3.90 -17.73
CA LEU A 20 -15.73 -4.76 -16.60
C LEU A 20 -15.65 -6.21 -17.11
N LEU A 21 -14.43 -6.74 -17.20
CA LEU A 21 -14.20 -8.12 -17.61
C LEU A 21 -14.48 -9.09 -16.46
N ARG A 22 -14.09 -8.69 -15.23
CA ARG A 22 -14.26 -9.53 -14.06
C ARG A 22 -14.27 -8.72 -12.77
N ALA A 23 -15.02 -9.19 -11.79
CA ALA A 23 -14.98 -8.70 -10.41
C ALA A 23 -14.84 -9.93 -9.50
N CYS A 24 -13.66 -10.11 -8.90
CA CYS A 24 -13.36 -11.28 -8.07
C CYS A 24 -13.23 -10.84 -6.61
N PRO A 25 -14.05 -11.38 -5.69
CA PRO A 25 -13.87 -11.11 -4.27
C PRO A 25 -12.57 -11.70 -3.73
N THR A 26 -11.95 -11.02 -2.78
CA THR A 26 -10.89 -11.58 -1.92
C THR A 26 -11.51 -12.45 -0.84
N ASP A 27 -10.81 -13.49 -0.39
CA ASP A 27 -11.22 -14.26 0.80
C ASP A 27 -11.07 -13.46 2.12
N LEU A 28 -10.31 -12.37 2.12
CA LEU A 28 -10.18 -11.45 3.24
C LEU A 28 -11.49 -10.67 3.46
N GLU A 29 -11.95 -10.69 4.71
CA GLU A 29 -13.08 -9.88 5.19
C GLU A 29 -12.61 -8.73 6.09
N PHE A 30 -13.06 -7.52 5.79
CA PHE A 30 -12.95 -6.37 6.69
C PHE A 30 -14.13 -6.34 7.67
N ASP A 31 -13.85 -5.93 8.91
CA ASP A 31 -14.84 -5.93 10.00
C ASP A 31 -15.96 -4.89 9.79
N GLY A 32 -15.78 -3.92 8.90
CA GLY A 32 -16.71 -2.83 8.60
C GLY A 32 -16.48 -2.23 7.21
N ASP A 33 -17.17 -1.12 6.94
CA ASP A 33 -17.18 -0.41 5.65
C ASP A 33 -16.15 0.73 5.57
N SER A 34 -15.38 0.94 6.64
CA SER A 34 -14.53 2.11 6.79
C SER A 34 -13.06 1.86 6.52
N LYS A 35 -12.62 0.59 6.56
CA LYS A 35 -11.23 0.18 6.30
C LYS A 35 -11.13 -0.76 5.12
N GLY A 36 -10.00 -0.69 4.42
CA GLY A 36 -9.69 -1.56 3.30
C GLY A 36 -8.18 -1.69 3.05
N PHE A 37 -7.84 -1.94 1.78
CA PHE A 37 -6.48 -1.82 1.30
C PHE A 37 -6.20 -0.39 0.85
N GLU A 38 -5.08 0.18 1.28
CA GLU A 38 -4.68 1.57 0.97
C GLU A 38 -3.58 1.64 -0.09
N GLY A 39 -2.90 0.53 -0.31
CA GLY A 39 -1.94 0.41 -1.39
C GLY A 39 -1.86 -1.03 -1.87
N ALA A 40 -1.43 -1.19 -3.12
CA ALA A 40 -1.25 -2.50 -3.72
C ALA A 40 -0.02 -2.53 -4.62
N VAL A 41 0.61 -3.71 -4.72
CA VAL A 41 1.70 -3.99 -5.65
C VAL A 41 1.44 -5.35 -6.30
N GLY A 42 1.65 -5.47 -7.61
CA GLY A 42 1.46 -6.71 -8.36
C GLY A 42 2.80 -7.29 -8.82
N PHE A 43 2.93 -8.61 -8.79
CA PHE A 43 4.11 -9.34 -9.28
C PHE A 43 3.72 -10.60 -10.05
N ALA A 44 4.55 -11.00 -11.00
CA ALA A 44 4.56 -12.34 -11.59
C ALA A 44 5.64 -13.21 -10.93
N ALA A 45 5.35 -14.47 -10.66
CA ALA A 45 6.37 -15.42 -10.22
C ALA A 45 7.29 -15.81 -11.39
N GLN A 46 8.59 -15.89 -11.13
CA GLN A 46 9.63 -16.14 -12.13
C GLN A 46 9.48 -17.51 -12.81
N ASP A 47 9.02 -18.51 -12.07
CA ASP A 47 9.01 -19.91 -12.53
C ASP A 47 7.82 -20.22 -13.46
N ASP A 48 6.63 -19.69 -13.17
CA ASP A 48 5.37 -20.04 -13.86
C ASP A 48 4.56 -18.84 -14.36
N GLY A 49 4.99 -17.60 -14.07
CA GLY A 49 4.30 -16.38 -14.45
C GLY A 49 3.00 -16.13 -13.67
N GLU A 50 2.75 -16.87 -12.58
CA GLU A 50 1.57 -16.70 -11.77
C GLU A 50 1.53 -15.30 -11.15
N ILE A 51 0.35 -14.67 -11.16
CA ILE A 51 0.19 -13.30 -10.67
C ILE A 51 -0.17 -13.28 -9.19
N TYR A 52 0.59 -12.50 -8.44
CA TYR A 52 0.39 -12.22 -7.04
C TYR A 52 0.12 -10.73 -6.82
N MET A 53 -0.70 -10.43 -5.83
CA MET A 53 -0.98 -9.06 -5.39
C MET A 53 -0.68 -8.94 -3.90
N LEU A 54 0.08 -7.91 -3.54
CA LEU A 54 0.30 -7.49 -2.17
C LEU A 54 -0.68 -6.36 -1.88
N GLY A 55 -1.56 -6.52 -0.89
CA GLY A 55 -2.46 -5.49 -0.40
C GLY A 55 -2.04 -4.98 0.98
N LEU A 56 -1.70 -3.69 1.09
CA LEU A 56 -1.42 -3.03 2.36
C LEU A 56 -2.72 -2.70 3.08
N CYS A 57 -2.94 -3.27 4.25
CA CYS A 57 -4.11 -2.95 5.08
C CYS A 57 -3.99 -1.56 5.70
N GLU A 58 -5.06 -0.75 5.65
CA GLU A 58 -5.13 0.58 6.28
C GLU A 58 -4.92 0.50 7.80
N GLY A 59 -5.63 -0.43 8.43
CA GLY A 59 -5.61 -0.63 9.87
C GLY A 59 -4.56 -1.65 10.29
N ASN A 60 -4.00 -1.45 11.47
CA ASN A 60 -3.17 -2.45 12.12
C ASN A 60 -3.93 -3.78 12.29
N HIS A 61 -3.21 -4.91 12.19
CA HIS A 61 -3.78 -6.25 12.16
C HIS A 61 -4.79 -6.53 11.03
N CYS A 62 -4.91 -5.65 10.01
CA CYS A 62 -6.04 -5.66 9.07
C CYS A 62 -7.40 -5.59 9.78
N LYS A 63 -7.50 -4.80 10.86
CA LYS A 63 -8.70 -4.68 11.69
C LYS A 63 -9.15 -3.24 11.83
N GLU A 64 -10.43 -3.06 12.15
CA GLU A 64 -11.00 -1.75 12.46
C GLU A 64 -10.94 -1.42 13.96
N GLY A 65 -11.40 -0.22 14.30
CA GLY A 65 -11.67 0.17 15.69
C GLY A 65 -10.42 0.24 16.56
N LYS A 66 -10.53 -0.26 17.80
CA LYS A 66 -9.43 -0.16 18.78
C LYS A 66 -8.21 -0.98 18.35
N LYS A 67 -8.44 -2.19 17.83
CA LYS A 67 -7.38 -3.10 17.40
C LYS A 67 -6.66 -2.56 16.17
N GLY A 68 -7.39 -1.96 15.22
CA GLY A 68 -6.83 -1.26 14.06
C GLY A 68 -5.91 -0.08 14.40
N LYS A 69 -6.00 0.46 15.62
CA LYS A 69 -5.19 1.58 16.11
C LYS A 69 -4.00 1.15 16.97
N GLU A 70 -3.78 -0.16 17.13
CA GLU A 70 -2.62 -0.69 17.86
C GLU A 70 -1.36 -0.57 16.99
N ARG A 71 -0.64 0.55 17.14
CA ARG A 71 0.51 0.92 16.31
C ARG A 71 1.58 -0.17 16.19
N GLY A 72 2.28 -0.19 15.06
CA GLY A 72 3.40 -1.11 14.80
C GLY A 72 2.98 -2.54 14.51
N ASN A 73 1.73 -2.75 14.10
CA ASN A 73 1.18 -4.05 13.71
C ASN A 73 0.62 -4.01 12.28
N GLY A 74 1.35 -3.37 11.37
CA GLY A 74 1.01 -3.30 9.95
C GLY A 74 1.01 -4.67 9.30
N ARG A 75 0.21 -4.82 8.25
CA ARG A 75 0.01 -6.09 7.55
C ARG A 75 -0.05 -5.85 6.05
N VAL A 76 0.63 -6.72 5.31
CA VAL A 76 0.56 -6.80 3.86
C VAL A 76 0.07 -8.20 3.49
N VAL A 77 -1.08 -8.27 2.84
CA VAL A 77 -1.75 -9.53 2.48
C VAL A 77 -1.27 -9.94 1.10
N VAL A 78 -0.70 -11.13 0.98
CA VAL A 78 -0.28 -11.69 -0.32
C VAL A 78 -1.41 -12.54 -0.85
N MET A 79 -1.89 -12.21 -2.03
CA MET A 79 -3.04 -12.85 -2.65
C MET A 79 -2.67 -13.44 -4.00
N LYS A 80 -3.23 -14.59 -4.32
CA LYS A 80 -3.16 -15.23 -5.64
C LYS A 80 -4.57 -15.35 -6.21
N ARG A 81 -4.70 -15.19 -7.53
CA ARG A 81 -5.97 -15.46 -8.19
C ARG A 81 -6.23 -16.96 -8.20
N ASN A 82 -7.37 -17.39 -7.67
CA ASN A 82 -7.90 -18.70 -7.95
C ASN A 82 -8.81 -18.60 -9.19
N GLN A 83 -8.43 -19.31 -10.25
CA GLN A 83 -9.31 -19.51 -11.40
C GLN A 83 -10.17 -20.74 -11.10
N GLY A 84 -11.39 -20.54 -10.61
CA GLY A 84 -12.33 -21.65 -10.44
C GLY A 84 -12.59 -22.34 -11.78
N GLY A 85 -13.02 -23.61 -11.71
CA GLY A 85 -13.15 -24.49 -12.87
C GLY A 85 -14.27 -24.13 -13.86
N GLU A 86 -15.09 -23.12 -13.58
CA GLU A 86 -16.20 -22.66 -14.42
C GLU A 86 -16.18 -21.12 -14.61
N GLU A 87 -16.67 -20.64 -15.76
CA GLU A 87 -16.87 -19.22 -16.02
C GLU A 87 -17.78 -18.60 -14.95
N GLY A 88 -17.19 -17.78 -14.07
CA GLY A 88 -17.92 -17.01 -13.05
C GLY A 88 -17.47 -17.27 -11.61
N ASP A 89 -16.70 -18.33 -11.36
CA ASP A 89 -16.19 -18.65 -10.02
C ASP A 89 -14.73 -18.20 -9.91
N CYS A 90 -14.50 -16.92 -9.66
CA CYS A 90 -13.15 -16.40 -9.41
C CYS A 90 -13.05 -15.79 -8.03
N SER A 91 -11.89 -15.97 -7.41
CA SER A 91 -11.57 -15.35 -6.14
C SER A 91 -10.09 -14.98 -6.10
N TRP A 92 -9.75 -14.09 -5.18
CA TRP A 92 -8.37 -13.87 -4.76
C TRP A 92 -8.19 -14.50 -3.38
N GLU A 93 -7.34 -15.50 -3.30
CA GLU A 93 -7.07 -16.24 -2.08
C GLU A 93 -5.83 -15.69 -1.40
N THR A 94 -5.95 -15.45 -0.09
CA THR A 94 -4.84 -15.08 0.76
C THR A 94 -3.95 -16.30 0.95
N ILE A 95 -2.72 -16.22 0.46
CA ILE A 95 -1.74 -17.29 0.63
C ILE A 95 -0.80 -17.03 1.81
N GLU A 96 -0.58 -15.77 2.17
CA GLU A 96 0.26 -15.36 3.29
C GLU A 96 -0.14 -13.96 3.77
N THR A 97 0.13 -13.63 5.04
CA THR A 97 0.00 -12.27 5.55
C THR A 97 1.31 -11.85 6.20
N LEU A 98 2.05 -10.99 5.51
CA LEU A 98 3.33 -10.47 5.97
C LEU A 98 3.10 -9.42 7.07
N GLU A 99 3.83 -9.54 8.16
CA GLU A 99 3.86 -8.54 9.22
C GLU A 99 4.93 -7.48 8.89
N LEU A 100 4.54 -6.21 8.83
CA LEU A 100 5.51 -5.14 8.76
C LEU A 100 6.36 -5.12 10.05
N PRO A 101 7.67 -4.83 9.96
CA PRO A 101 8.53 -4.68 11.13
C PRO A 101 7.96 -3.64 12.11
N LYS A 102 8.16 -3.85 13.42
CA LYS A 102 7.58 -3.01 14.48
C LYS A 102 8.03 -1.55 14.45
N THR A 103 9.14 -1.26 13.77
CA THR A 103 9.66 0.08 13.48
C THR A 103 8.77 0.87 12.52
N ALA A 104 7.96 0.20 11.68
CA ALA A 104 6.85 0.81 10.95
C ALA A 104 5.69 1.12 11.93
N ASP A 105 5.99 1.89 12.97
CA ASP A 105 5.11 2.17 14.09
C ASP A 105 4.08 3.24 13.73
N PHE A 106 3.11 2.90 12.87
CA PHE A 106 2.07 3.81 12.41
C PHE A 106 0.70 3.55 13.06
N GLN A 107 -0.09 4.61 13.20
CA GLN A 107 -1.49 4.54 13.60
C GLN A 107 -2.37 3.92 12.51
N ASP A 108 -2.12 4.30 11.26
CA ASP A 108 -2.67 3.73 10.03
C ASP A 108 -1.69 3.88 8.87
N TYR A 109 -1.93 3.11 7.81
CA TYR A 109 -1.07 3.03 6.63
C TYR A 109 -1.80 3.63 5.44
N SER A 110 -1.10 4.31 4.54
CA SER A 110 -1.73 5.03 3.41
C SER A 110 -1.21 4.67 2.03
N ALA A 111 0.02 4.16 1.91
CA ALA A 111 0.56 3.72 0.62
C ALA A 111 1.75 2.79 0.81
N ILE A 112 2.02 1.97 -0.21
CA ILE A 112 3.21 1.12 -0.32
C ILE A 112 3.81 1.23 -1.72
N SER A 113 5.14 1.16 -1.79
CA SER A 113 5.88 0.97 -3.04
C SER A 113 7.03 0.01 -2.81
N VAL A 114 7.28 -0.86 -3.77
CA VAL A 114 8.42 -1.79 -3.82
C VAL A 114 9.23 -1.46 -5.06
N SER A 115 10.54 -1.31 -4.91
CA SER A 115 11.47 -1.10 -6.02
C SER A 115 11.98 -2.41 -6.59
N SER A 116 12.60 -2.37 -7.77
CA SER A 116 13.20 -3.54 -8.42
C SER A 116 14.36 -4.19 -7.63
N SER A 117 14.95 -3.48 -6.66
CA SER A 117 15.97 -4.04 -5.76
C SER A 117 15.39 -4.57 -4.45
N GLY A 118 14.06 -4.50 -4.29
CA GLY A 118 13.32 -4.93 -3.12
C GLY A 118 13.25 -3.92 -1.98
N LYS A 119 13.73 -2.68 -2.17
CA LYS A 119 13.46 -1.60 -1.20
C LYS A 119 11.97 -1.32 -1.15
N VAL A 120 11.43 -1.18 0.06
CA VAL A 120 10.02 -0.89 0.30
C VAL A 120 9.90 0.46 0.97
N ALA A 121 8.96 1.28 0.52
CA ALA A 121 8.50 2.47 1.21
C ALA A 121 7.04 2.29 1.61
N VAL A 122 6.71 2.57 2.88
CA VAL A 122 5.35 2.56 3.41
C VAL A 122 5.08 3.89 4.10
N THR A 123 3.95 4.52 3.82
CA THR A 123 3.61 5.84 4.40
C THR A 123 2.43 5.77 5.35
N SER A 124 2.34 6.78 6.22
CA SER A 124 1.15 7.06 7.03
C SER A 124 0.70 8.51 6.85
N GLN A 125 -0.58 8.68 6.51
CA GLN A 125 -1.24 9.98 6.42
C GLN A 125 -1.36 10.63 7.80
N GLU A 126 -1.80 9.89 8.82
CA GLU A 126 -2.05 10.44 10.16
C GLU A 126 -0.76 10.77 10.91
N ASP A 127 0.31 9.99 10.70
CA ASP A 127 1.59 10.21 11.37
C ASP A 127 2.53 11.17 10.62
N SER A 128 2.29 11.42 9.32
CA SER A 128 3.21 12.19 8.47
C SER A 128 4.63 11.60 8.51
N MET A 129 4.70 10.29 8.31
CA MET A 129 5.93 9.51 8.36
C MET A 129 5.99 8.53 7.20
N MET A 130 7.21 8.07 6.92
CA MET A 130 7.51 7.03 5.96
C MET A 130 8.47 6.02 6.59
N TRP A 131 8.17 4.74 6.44
CA TRP A 131 9.05 3.65 6.81
C TRP A 131 9.70 3.11 5.54
N VAL A 132 11.01 2.87 5.59
CA VAL A 132 11.77 2.29 4.49
C VAL A 132 12.42 0.99 4.97
N GLY A 133 12.23 -0.09 4.22
CA GLY A 133 12.86 -1.36 4.52
C GLY A 133 13.16 -2.17 3.27
N HIS A 134 13.26 -3.48 3.42
CA HIS A 134 13.58 -4.39 2.33
C HIS A 134 12.66 -5.61 2.36
N LEU A 135 12.23 -6.06 1.19
CA LEU A 135 11.42 -7.25 0.97
C LEU A 135 12.25 -8.24 0.15
N SER A 136 12.45 -9.44 0.68
CA SER A 136 13.12 -10.53 -0.04
C SER A 136 12.22 -11.11 -1.13
N GLY A 137 12.81 -11.94 -2.00
CA GLY A 137 12.09 -12.60 -3.09
C GLY A 137 11.82 -11.72 -4.31
N ILE A 138 12.23 -10.46 -4.28
CA ILE A 138 12.13 -9.53 -5.43
C ILE A 138 13.27 -9.82 -6.42
N VAL A 139 12.91 -10.06 -7.68
CA VAL A 139 13.85 -10.28 -8.80
C VAL A 139 14.08 -8.97 -9.56
N ASP A 140 12.99 -8.29 -9.92
CA ASP A 140 12.98 -6.98 -10.58
C ASP A 140 11.66 -6.23 -10.26
N GLU A 141 11.27 -5.25 -11.09
CA GLU A 141 10.14 -4.35 -10.84
C GLU A 141 8.79 -5.06 -10.74
N ASP A 142 8.59 -6.11 -11.53
CA ASP A 142 7.32 -6.84 -11.63
C ASP A 142 7.47 -8.35 -11.44
N THR A 143 8.67 -8.84 -11.12
CA THR A 143 8.94 -10.27 -10.93
C THR A 143 9.40 -10.62 -9.50
N ILE A 144 8.83 -11.69 -8.95
CA ILE A 144 9.27 -12.33 -7.70
C ILE A 144 9.79 -13.74 -7.97
N THR A 145 10.64 -14.29 -7.10
CA THR A 145 11.06 -15.70 -7.19
C THR A 145 9.86 -16.61 -6.98
N SER A 146 9.24 -16.51 -5.80
CA SER A 146 7.99 -17.15 -5.44
C SER A 146 7.36 -16.39 -4.28
N ALA A 147 6.06 -16.56 -4.08
CA ALA A 147 5.39 -15.87 -2.99
C ALA A 147 5.80 -16.37 -1.58
N ASN A 148 6.36 -17.58 -1.47
CA ASN A 148 6.89 -18.12 -0.22
C ASN A 148 8.24 -17.49 0.20
N ASP A 149 8.92 -16.81 -0.73
CA ASP A 149 10.21 -16.17 -0.48
C ASP A 149 10.07 -14.71 -0.03
N LEU A 150 8.84 -14.19 -0.02
CA LEU A 150 8.53 -12.83 0.39
C LEU A 150 8.59 -12.71 1.92
N GLU A 151 9.54 -11.92 2.41
CA GLU A 151 9.71 -11.64 3.83
C GLU A 151 10.35 -10.25 4.02
N PHE A 152 9.83 -9.47 4.98
CA PHE A 152 10.48 -8.22 5.35
C PHE A 152 11.80 -8.48 6.08
N GLN A 153 12.89 -7.94 5.54
CA GLN A 153 14.23 -8.16 6.05
C GLN A 153 14.66 -7.04 7.02
N GLY A 154 15.07 -7.44 8.22
CA GLY A 154 15.54 -6.54 9.26
C GLY A 154 14.46 -5.56 9.75
N ASP A 155 14.91 -4.53 10.46
CA ASP A 155 14.02 -3.55 11.07
C ASP A 155 13.69 -2.37 10.14
N GLY A 156 14.46 -2.12 9.07
CA GLY A 156 14.30 -0.91 8.27
C GLY A 156 14.51 0.39 9.08
N GLU A 157 14.05 1.52 8.54
CA GLU A 157 14.24 2.85 9.09
C GLU A 157 12.97 3.69 9.00
N LEU A 158 12.72 4.50 10.03
CA LEU A 158 11.56 5.38 10.13
C LEU A 158 11.97 6.83 9.88
N PHE A 159 11.36 7.46 8.88
CA PHE A 159 11.58 8.84 8.51
C PHE A 159 10.34 9.69 8.81
N ASN A 160 10.57 10.88 9.35
CA ASN A 160 9.53 11.90 9.39
C ASN A 160 9.53 12.65 8.06
N PHE A 161 8.34 12.94 7.51
CA PHE A 161 8.27 13.99 6.50
C PHE A 161 8.71 15.33 7.12
N PRO A 162 9.25 16.26 6.31
CA PRO A 162 9.71 17.53 6.82
C PRO A 162 8.62 18.27 7.59
N ARG A 163 9.02 18.99 8.62
CA ARG A 163 8.15 19.83 9.44
C ARG A 163 8.18 21.26 8.94
N ASP A 164 7.39 22.13 9.55
CA ASP A 164 7.52 23.58 9.36
C ASP A 164 8.93 24.09 9.74
N GLU A 165 9.24 25.36 9.42
CA GLU A 165 10.56 25.96 9.65
C GLU A 165 11.03 25.86 11.12
N ASN A 166 10.10 25.76 12.07
CA ASN A 166 10.39 25.62 13.49
C ASN A 166 10.48 24.16 13.96
N GLY A 167 10.27 23.19 13.07
CA GLY A 167 10.34 21.76 13.37
C GLY A 167 9.16 21.21 14.17
N CYS A 168 8.11 22.00 14.39
CA CYS A 168 7.06 21.71 15.36
C CYS A 168 5.78 21.17 14.72
N LYS A 169 5.47 21.58 13.49
CA LYS A 169 4.18 21.29 12.85
C LYS A 169 4.32 20.40 11.64
N HIS A 170 3.34 19.52 11.47
CA HIS A 170 3.17 18.75 10.24
C HIS A 170 2.77 19.70 9.11
N VAL A 171 3.53 19.68 8.02
CA VAL A 171 3.21 20.44 6.79
C VAL A 171 2.99 19.52 5.59
N PHE A 172 3.40 18.24 5.68
CA PHE A 172 3.06 17.18 4.73
C PHE A 172 1.92 16.35 5.33
N CYS A 173 0.71 16.77 5.03
CA CYS A 173 -0.51 16.05 5.42
C CYS A 173 -1.05 15.28 4.21
N ASN A 174 -1.91 14.30 4.47
CA ASN A 174 -2.65 13.57 3.44
C ASN A 174 -1.78 12.92 2.36
N ILE A 175 -0.64 12.35 2.74
CA ILE A 175 0.16 11.55 1.81
C ILE A 175 -0.60 10.25 1.52
N GLU A 176 -0.98 10.06 0.26
CA GLU A 176 -1.86 8.96 -0.21
C GLU A 176 -1.24 8.14 -1.33
N GLY A 177 -0.07 8.54 -1.84
CA GLY A 177 0.66 7.74 -2.81
C GLY A 177 2.16 7.90 -2.62
N VAL A 178 2.89 6.82 -2.87
CA VAL A 178 4.35 6.75 -2.78
C VAL A 178 4.87 5.88 -3.93
N HIS A 179 6.01 6.24 -4.49
CA HIS A 179 6.67 5.44 -5.52
C HIS A 179 8.18 5.68 -5.53
N TRP A 180 8.96 4.62 -5.67
CA TRP A 180 10.40 4.72 -5.94
C TRP A 180 10.66 5.20 -7.37
N ILE A 181 11.49 6.24 -7.54
CA ILE A 181 11.94 6.71 -8.87
C ILE A 181 13.45 6.58 -9.07
N GLY A 182 14.13 5.99 -8.10
CA GLY A 182 15.57 5.78 -8.07
C GLY A 182 15.97 4.99 -6.82
N GLU A 183 17.27 4.81 -6.61
CA GLU A 183 17.78 4.05 -5.46
C GLU A 183 17.58 4.77 -4.12
N ASP A 184 17.62 6.10 -4.14
CA ASP A 184 17.53 6.98 -2.98
C ASP A 184 16.41 8.01 -3.13
N GLN A 185 15.55 7.87 -4.15
CA GLN A 185 14.53 8.86 -4.48
C GLN A 185 13.13 8.29 -4.42
N ILE A 186 12.28 8.98 -3.65
CA ILE A 186 10.86 8.68 -3.50
C ILE A 186 10.04 9.85 -4.05
N VAL A 187 9.06 9.54 -4.88
CA VAL A 187 7.93 10.42 -5.17
C VAL A 187 6.82 10.13 -4.18
N ALA A 188 6.22 11.18 -3.62
CA ALA A 188 4.97 11.07 -2.90
C ALA A 188 3.95 12.08 -3.41
N VAL A 189 2.67 11.79 -3.23
CA VAL A 189 1.57 12.71 -3.55
C VAL A 189 0.74 12.97 -2.31
N SER A 190 0.31 14.22 -2.15
CA SER A 190 -0.60 14.65 -1.10
C SER A 190 -1.96 15.02 -1.65
N ASP A 191 -3.02 14.52 -1.02
CA ASP A 191 -4.38 14.96 -1.31
C ASP A 191 -4.69 16.29 -0.62
N LYS A 192 -5.82 16.86 -1.01
CA LYS A 192 -6.39 18.08 -0.48
C LYS A 192 -6.53 18.03 1.03
N MET A 193 -6.23 19.15 1.68
CA MET A 193 -6.49 19.33 3.10
C MET A 193 -7.99 19.14 3.42
N LYS A 194 -8.30 18.35 4.45
CA LYS A 194 -9.66 18.12 4.93
C LYS A 194 -10.26 19.45 5.41
N SER A 195 -11.43 19.81 4.87
CA SER A 195 -12.10 21.08 5.15
C SER A 195 -12.81 21.10 6.51
N ASN A 196 -13.48 22.22 6.83
CA ASN A 196 -14.33 22.39 8.02
C ASN A 196 -13.58 22.26 9.36
N GLY A 197 -12.31 22.68 9.38
CA GLY A 197 -11.48 22.68 10.60
C GLY A 197 -11.09 21.29 11.10
N LYS A 198 -11.21 20.25 10.25
CA LYS A 198 -10.77 18.89 10.58
C LYS A 198 -9.26 18.75 10.61
N GLN A 199 -8.53 19.66 9.99
CA GLN A 199 -7.07 19.68 9.96
C GLN A 199 -6.51 21.08 10.24
N PRO A 200 -5.27 21.20 10.73
CA PRO A 200 -4.57 22.47 10.89
C PRO A 200 -4.28 23.13 9.53
N ASN A 201 -4.28 24.47 9.48
CA ASN A 201 -4.05 25.24 8.24
C ASN A 201 -2.68 24.99 7.62
N GLU A 202 -1.72 24.52 8.40
CA GLU A 202 -0.37 24.18 7.96
C GLU A 202 -0.36 23.09 6.88
N CYS A 203 -1.35 22.20 6.90
CA CYS A 203 -1.55 21.16 5.89
C CYS A 203 -1.77 21.75 4.48
N PHE A 204 -2.26 22.99 4.36
CA PHE A 204 -2.46 23.67 3.08
C PHE A 204 -1.15 23.96 2.33
N SER A 205 -0.01 23.97 3.03
CA SER A 205 1.27 24.36 2.43
C SER A 205 1.74 23.38 1.35
N ASN A 206 1.41 22.11 1.52
CA ASN A 206 1.80 21.02 0.63
C ASN A 206 0.60 20.17 0.23
N ASP A 207 -0.65 20.64 0.33
CA ASP A 207 -1.78 19.85 -0.16
C ASP A 207 -1.82 19.84 -1.70
N GLN A 208 -2.51 18.85 -2.27
CA GLN A 208 -2.71 18.72 -3.71
C GLN A 208 -1.41 18.84 -4.54
N SER A 209 -0.34 18.17 -4.09
CA SER A 209 1.01 18.38 -4.60
C SER A 209 1.77 17.07 -4.84
N ILE A 210 2.79 17.12 -5.69
CA ILE A 210 3.75 16.03 -5.92
C ILE A 210 5.08 16.44 -5.30
N HIS A 211 5.69 15.53 -4.56
CA HIS A 211 6.92 15.75 -3.79
C HIS A 211 7.97 14.74 -4.19
N VAL A 212 9.23 15.17 -4.25
CA VAL A 212 10.38 14.29 -4.42
C VAL A 212 11.25 14.40 -3.17
N PHE A 213 11.48 13.27 -2.50
CA PHE A 213 12.36 13.15 -1.35
C PHE A 213 13.61 12.38 -1.75
N VAL A 214 14.77 12.86 -1.30
CA VAL A 214 16.04 12.16 -1.42
C VAL A 214 16.40 11.63 -0.04
N LEU A 215 16.58 10.32 0.05
CA LEU A 215 16.96 9.60 1.25
C LEU A 215 18.50 9.64 1.44
N PRO A 216 18.98 9.56 2.69
CA PRO A 216 20.41 9.61 3.00
C PRO A 216 21.20 8.39 2.50
#